data_AF-S4R2N1-F1
#
_entry.id   AF-S4R2N1-F1
#
_cell.length_a   1.000
_cell.length_b   1.000
_cell.length_c   1.000
_cell.angle_alpha   90.00
_cell.angle_beta   90.00
_cell.angle_gamma   90.00
#
_symmetry.space_group_name_H-M   'P 1'
#
loop_
_entity.id
_entity.type
_entity.pdbx_description
1 polymer ?
#
loop_
_entity_poly.entity_id
_entity_poly.type
_entity_poly.pdbx_seq_one_letter_code
_entity_poly.pdbx_strand_id
1 'polypeptide(L)'
;MELLCCEGTRHAPRAGPDPRLLGDQRVLQSLLRLEERYVPRASYFQCVQKEIKPHMRKMLAYWMLEEWEVLVLGKLKWDLAAVIAHDFLALILHRLSLPSDRQALVKKHAQTFLALCAT
;
A
#
# COMPACT_ATOMS: atom_id res chain seq x y z
N MET A 1 -6.54 -9.16 5.07
CA MET A 1 -6.08 -8.48 3.84
C MET A 1 -4.90 -7.61 4.25
N GLU A 2 -3.71 -8.21 4.28
CA GLU A 2 -2.48 -7.47 4.56
C GLU A 2 -2.07 -6.79 3.25
N LEU A 3 -2.28 -5.47 3.19
CA LEU A 3 -1.79 -4.63 2.11
C LEU A 3 -0.26 -4.55 2.26
N LEU A 4 0.43 -5.53 1.69
CA LEU A 4 1.88 -5.52 1.58
C LEU A 4 2.25 -4.43 0.56
N CYS A 5 2.59 -3.26 1.08
CA CYS A 5 3.29 -2.22 0.33
C CYS A 5 4.59 -2.82 -0.22
N CYS A 6 4.57 -3.28 -1.47
CA CYS A 6 5.76 -3.71 -2.18
C CYS A 6 6.67 -2.49 -2.41
N GLU A 7 7.57 -2.19 -1.46
CA GLU A 7 8.66 -1.22 -1.60
C GLU A 7 9.76 -1.71 -2.57
N GLY A 8 9.37 -2.24 -3.74
CA GLY A 8 10.25 -2.90 -4.70
C GLY A 8 10.60 -2.08 -5.94
N THR A 9 10.15 -0.84 -6.07
CA THR A 9 10.49 -0.02 -7.23
C THR A 9 11.78 0.76 -6.97
N ARG A 10 12.88 0.33 -7.61
CA ARG A 10 14.19 1.02 -7.63
C ARG A 10 14.16 2.46 -8.21
N HIS A 11 12.97 3.01 -8.45
CA HIS A 11 12.70 4.31 -9.08
C HIS A 11 11.67 5.15 -8.29
N ALA A 12 11.23 4.73 -7.10
CA ALA A 12 10.46 5.62 -6.23
C ALA A 12 11.39 6.73 -5.72
N PRO A 13 11.06 8.03 -5.90
CA PRO A 13 11.88 9.11 -5.38
C PRO A 13 11.86 9.04 -3.86
N ARG A 14 12.90 8.45 -3.27
CA ARG A 14 13.15 8.51 -1.83
C ARG A 14 13.93 9.77 -1.51
N ALA A 15 13.58 10.44 -0.42
CA ALA A 15 14.44 11.48 0.13
C ALA A 15 15.82 10.86 0.42
N GLY A 16 16.87 11.42 -0.19
CA GLY A 16 18.24 10.98 0.10
C GLY A 16 18.64 11.32 1.53
N PRO A 17 19.69 10.69 2.07
CA PRO A 17 20.20 11.03 3.39
C PRO A 17 20.68 12.48 3.41
N ASP A 18 20.07 13.31 4.25
CA ASP A 18 20.48 14.70 4.46
C ASP A 18 21.62 14.75 5.50
N PRO A 19 22.85 15.16 5.11
CA PRO A 19 24.00 15.21 6.02
C PRO A 19 23.80 16.17 7.20
N ARG A 20 22.98 17.22 7.05
CA ARG A 20 22.70 18.17 8.14
C ARG A 20 21.73 17.59 9.15
N LEU A 21 20.72 16.87 8.68
CA LEU A 21 19.75 16.20 9.55
C LEU A 21 20.43 15.06 10.35
N LEU A 22 21.34 14.32 9.70
CA LEU A 22 21.99 13.15 10.28
C LEU A 22 23.27 13.48 11.08
N GLY A 23 24.01 14.53 10.70
CA GLY A 23 25.28 14.89 11.33
C GLY A 23 25.15 15.84 12.52
N ASP A 24 24.06 16.61 12.61
CA ASP A 24 23.87 17.57 13.70
C ASP A 24 23.24 16.90 14.93
N GLN A 25 24.04 16.70 15.97
CA GLN A 25 23.60 16.10 17.24
C GLN A 25 22.43 16.86 17.89
N ARG A 26 22.27 18.16 17.61
CA ARG A 26 21.17 18.96 18.14
C ARG A 26 19.83 18.50 17.59
N VAL A 27 19.77 18.02 16.34
CA VAL A 27 18.54 17.48 15.74
C VAL A 27 18.07 16.28 16.54
N LEU A 28 18.98 15.34 16.83
CA LEU A 28 18.68 14.17 17.66
C LEU A 28 18.23 14.58 19.07
N GLN A 29 18.94 15.51 19.72
CA GLN A 29 18.55 16.01 21.04
C GLN A 29 17.17 16.68 21.04
N SER A 30 16.85 17.43 19.99
CA SER A 30 15.52 18.01 19.80
C SER A 30 14.45 16.94 19.63
N LEU A 31 14.71 15.91 18.82
CA LEU A 31 13.78 14.79 18.62
C LEU A 31 13.49 14.05 19.92
N LEU A 32 14.53 13.72 20.71
CA LEU A 32 14.36 13.06 22.01
C LEU A 32 13.55 13.93 22.99
N ARG A 33 13.82 15.24 23.02
CA ARG A 33 13.06 16.17 23.86
C ARG A 33 11.58 16.27 23.44
N LEU A 34 11.30 16.19 22.14
CA LEU A 34 9.94 16.20 21.62
C LEU A 34 9.22 14.90 21.96
N GLU A 35 9.89 13.76 21.84
CA GLU A 35 9.32 12.47 22.24
C GLU A 35 8.86 12.51 23.70
N GLU A 36 9.72 12.92 24.63
CA GLU A 36 9.36 13.05 26.05
C GLU A 36 8.14 13.96 26.28
N ARG A 37 7.99 15.03 25.47
CA ARG A 37 6.92 16.01 25.62
C ARG A 37 5.60 15.56 25.01
N TYR A 38 5.63 14.81 23.91
CA TYR A 38 4.45 14.50 23.10
C TYR A 38 4.03 13.03 23.13
N VAL A 39 4.76 12.15 23.81
CA VAL A 39 4.32 10.77 24.04
C VAL A 39 2.97 10.78 24.78
N PRO A 40 1.90 10.23 24.15
CA PRO A 40 0.61 10.13 24.81
C PRO A 40 0.73 9.20 26.02
N ARG A 41 0.34 9.67 27.20
CA ARG A 41 0.30 8.83 28.40
C ARG A 41 -0.75 7.73 28.23
N ALA A 42 -0.43 6.51 28.66
CA ALA A 42 -1.37 5.38 28.64
C ALA A 42 -2.67 5.68 29.41
N SER A 43 -2.59 6.54 30.44
CA SER A 43 -3.74 6.99 31.24
C SER A 43 -4.60 8.08 30.60
N TYR A 44 -4.27 8.55 29.39
CA TYR A 44 -4.98 9.66 28.74
C TYR A 44 -6.50 9.45 28.64
N PHE A 45 -6.96 8.22 28.34
CA PHE A 45 -8.39 7.87 28.31
C PHE A 45 -9.04 7.69 29.69
N GLN A 46 -8.23 7.65 30.74
CA GLN A 46 -8.70 7.55 32.13
C GLN A 46 -8.82 8.93 32.77
N CYS A 47 -7.95 9.89 32.40
CA CYS A 47 -7.88 11.20 33.06
C CYS A 47 -8.25 12.40 32.17
N VAL A 48 -8.10 12.34 30.85
CA VAL A 48 -8.35 13.47 29.94
C VAL A 48 -9.59 13.25 29.09
N GLN A 49 -9.62 12.21 28.24
CA GLN A 49 -10.76 11.91 27.37
C GLN A 49 -11.53 10.70 27.88
N LYS A 50 -12.39 10.91 28.89
CA LYS A 50 -13.14 9.83 29.56
C LYS A 50 -14.31 9.29 28.74
N GLU A 51 -14.90 10.14 27.90
CA GLU A 51 -16.09 9.79 27.09
C GLU A 51 -15.74 8.85 25.91
N ILE A 52 -14.47 8.84 25.50
CA ILE A 52 -13.97 8.08 24.34
C ILE A 52 -13.22 6.85 24.86
N LYS A 53 -13.70 5.65 24.53
CA LYS A 53 -12.98 4.40 24.83
C LYS A 53 -11.90 4.14 23.78
N PRO A 54 -10.77 3.50 24.13
CA PRO A 54 -9.69 3.21 23.17
C PRO A 54 -10.16 2.53 21.86
N HIS A 55 -11.13 1.62 21.93
CA HIS A 55 -11.68 0.96 20.74
C HIS A 55 -12.45 1.92 19.81
N MET A 56 -13.08 2.96 20.34
CA MET A 56 -13.80 3.98 19.55
C MET A 56 -12.81 4.80 18.73
N ARG A 57 -11.67 5.18 19.35
CA ARG A 57 -10.57 5.83 18.61
C ARG A 57 -9.97 4.89 17.56
N LYS A 58 -9.81 3.61 17.89
CA LYS A 58 -9.31 2.60 16.94
C LYS A 58 -10.22 2.53 15.71
N MET A 59 -11.53 2.49 15.89
CA MET A 59 -12.51 2.50 14.79
C MET A 59 -12.36 3.72 13.88
N LEU A 60 -12.30 4.93 14.46
CA LEU A 60 -12.10 6.16 13.67
C LEU A 60 -10.75 6.17 12.94
N ALA A 61 -9.68 5.72 13.59
CA ALA A 61 -8.35 5.66 12.97
C ALA A 61 -8.31 4.71 11.77
N TYR A 62 -8.97 3.55 11.85
CA TYR A 62 -9.09 2.65 10.69
C TYR A 62 -9.89 3.27 9.57
N TRP A 63 -11.06 3.83 9.88
CA TRP A 63 -11.90 4.47 8.88
C TRP A 63 -11.16 5.61 8.16
N MET A 64 -10.44 6.46 8.92
CA MET A 64 -9.61 7.50 8.33
C MET A 64 -8.52 6.93 7.43
N LEU A 65 -7.86 5.84 7.85
CA LEU A 65 -6.81 5.20 7.06
C LEU A 65 -7.37 4.67 5.72
N GLU A 66 -8.50 3.98 5.74
CA GLU A 66 -9.16 3.45 4.53
C GLU A 66 -9.59 4.58 3.58
N GLU A 67 -10.22 5.63 4.09
CA GLU A 67 -10.60 6.81 3.29
C GLU A 67 -9.39 7.48 2.63
N TRP A 68 -8.30 7.67 3.39
CA TRP A 68 -7.07 8.26 2.86
C TRP A 68 -6.40 7.36 1.84
N GLU A 69 -6.39 6.04 2.05
CA GLU A 69 -5.86 5.08 1.10
C GLU A 69 -6.61 5.19 -0.23
N VAL A 70 -7.94 5.12 -0.22
CA VAL A 70 -8.76 5.26 -1.43
C VAL A 70 -8.52 6.60 -2.12
N LEU A 71 -8.45 7.69 -1.36
CA LEU A 71 -8.21 9.02 -1.91
C LEU A 71 -6.84 9.13 -2.58
N VAL A 72 -5.78 8.67 -1.91
CA VAL A 72 -4.41 8.70 -2.44
C VAL A 72 -4.30 7.85 -3.70
N LEU A 73 -4.83 6.61 -3.67
CA LEU A 73 -4.82 5.72 -4.81
C LEU A 73 -5.57 6.32 -6.00
N GLY A 74 -6.75 6.92 -5.75
CA GLY A 74 -7.52 7.62 -6.77
C GLY A 74 -6.81 8.85 -7.34
N LYS A 75 -6.12 9.65 -6.52
CA LYS A 75 -5.34 10.82 -6.98
C LYS A 75 -4.11 10.43 -7.77
N LEU A 76 -3.42 9.37 -7.36
CA LEU A 76 -2.24 8.85 -8.04
C LEU A 76 -2.58 8.00 -9.26
N LYS A 77 -3.88 7.72 -9.50
CA LYS A 77 -4.37 6.80 -10.54
C LYS A 77 -3.68 5.44 -10.46
N TRP A 78 -3.42 4.96 -9.24
CA TRP A 78 -2.90 3.63 -9.03
C TRP A 78 -4.05 2.65 -9.18
N ASP A 79 -3.97 1.80 -10.19
CA ASP A 79 -4.93 0.73 -10.36
C ASP A 79 -4.84 -0.22 -9.17
N LEU A 80 -5.91 -0.24 -8.37
CA LEU A 80 -6.17 -1.25 -7.34
C LEU A 80 -6.51 -2.63 -7.95
N ALA A 81 -6.45 -2.76 -9.27
CA ALA A 81 -6.70 -4.01 -9.96
C ALA A 81 -5.73 -5.05 -9.42
N ALA A 82 -6.29 -6.11 -8.81
CA ALA A 82 -5.51 -7.28 -8.49
C ALA A 82 -4.85 -7.77 -9.78
N VAL A 83 -3.55 -8.11 -9.71
CA VAL A 83 -2.89 -8.75 -10.84
C VAL A 83 -3.60 -10.08 -11.07
N ILE A 84 -4.29 -10.20 -12.20
CA ILE A 84 -5.08 -11.36 -12.56
C ILE A 84 -4.35 -12.20 -13.60
N ALA A 85 -4.73 -13.47 -13.74
CA ALA A 85 -4.12 -14.37 -14.71
C ALA A 85 -4.22 -13.86 -16.17
N HIS A 86 -5.15 -12.94 -16.46
CA HIS A 86 -5.22 -12.26 -17.75
C HIS A 86 -3.96 -11.43 -18.05
N ASP A 87 -3.37 -10.79 -17.05
CA ASP A 87 -2.20 -9.91 -17.21
C ASP A 87 -0.96 -10.68 -17.67
N PHE A 88 -0.89 -11.96 -17.29
CA PHE A 88 0.20 -12.86 -17.69
C PHE A 88 -0.06 -13.59 -19.00
N LEU A 89 -1.28 -13.53 -19.55
CA LEU A 89 -1.66 -14.35 -20.72
C LEU A 89 -0.78 -14.05 -21.94
N ALA A 90 -0.45 -12.78 -22.18
CA ALA A 90 0.44 -12.40 -23.28
C ALA A 90 1.85 -12.98 -23.12
N LEU A 91 2.39 -12.96 -21.90
CA LEU A 91 3.70 -13.52 -21.59
C LEU A 91 3.72 -15.04 -21.75
N ILE A 92 2.68 -15.73 -21.26
CA ILE A 92 2.56 -17.19 -21.36
C ILE A 92 2.47 -17.62 -22.83
N LEU A 93 1.64 -16.95 -23.64
CA LEU A 93 1.51 -17.25 -25.08
C LEU A 93 2.82 -17.05 -25.84
N HIS A 94 3.58 -16.01 -25.49
CA HIS A 94 4.90 -15.77 -26.09
C HIS A 94 5.89 -16.89 -25.77
N ARG A 95 5.87 -17.44 -24.55
CA ARG A 95 6.75 -18.53 -24.11
C ARG A 95 6.40 -19.88 -24.73
N LEU A 96 5.13 -20.10 -25.04
CA LEU A 96 4.65 -21.34 -25.65
C LEU A 96 5.03 -21.51 -27.14
N SER A 97 5.62 -20.49 -27.77
CA SER A 97 6.12 -20.56 -29.16
C SER A 97 5.04 -21.05 -30.15
N LEU A 98 3.79 -20.58 -29.99
CA LEU A 98 2.66 -21.07 -30.78
C LEU A 98 2.68 -20.53 -32.22
N PRO A 99 2.28 -21.34 -33.22
CA PRO A 99 2.00 -20.88 -34.57
C PRO A 99 1.00 -19.71 -34.59
N SER A 100 1.26 -18.70 -35.42
CA SER A 100 0.52 -17.42 -35.41
C SER A 100 -0.99 -17.58 -35.70
N ASP A 101 -1.37 -18.62 -36.43
CA ASP A 101 -2.76 -19.01 -36.74
C ASP A 101 -3.52 -19.51 -35.49
N ARG A 102 -2.83 -20.13 -34.52
CA ARG A 102 -3.45 -20.71 -33.32
C ARG A 102 -3.47 -19.76 -32.13
N GLN A 103 -2.59 -18.75 -32.12
CA GLN A 103 -2.48 -17.82 -31.01
C GLN A 103 -3.81 -17.12 -30.68
N ALA A 104 -4.55 -16.69 -31.71
CA ALA A 104 -5.83 -16.01 -31.53
C ALA A 104 -6.88 -16.94 -30.86
N LEU A 105 -6.93 -18.20 -31.28
CA LEU A 105 -7.85 -19.20 -30.73
C LEU A 105 -7.51 -19.54 -29.28
N VAL A 106 -6.23 -19.81 -28.99
CA VAL A 106 -5.77 -20.14 -27.63
C VAL A 106 -5.98 -18.96 -26.68
N LYS A 107 -5.71 -17.72 -27.14
CA LYS A 107 -5.98 -16.51 -26.36
C LYS A 107 -7.46 -16.39 -26.01
N LYS A 108 -8.35 -16.60 -26.99
CA LYS A 108 -9.81 -16.53 -26.79
C LYS A 108 -10.27 -17.55 -25.76
N HIS A 109 -9.82 -18.81 -25.88
CA HIS A 109 -10.17 -19.85 -24.91
C HIS A 109 -9.65 -19.54 -23.52
N ALA A 110 -8.38 -19.14 -23.39
CA ALA A 110 -7.80 -18.76 -22.11
C ALA A 110 -8.61 -17.62 -21.47
N GLN A 111 -8.97 -16.58 -22.21
CA GLN A 111 -9.82 -15.49 -21.71
C GLN A 111 -11.20 -15.98 -21.24
N THR A 112 -11.82 -16.92 -21.96
CA THR A 112 -13.10 -17.53 -21.54
C THR A 112 -12.94 -18.31 -20.23
N PHE A 113 -11.91 -19.15 -20.11
CA PHE A 113 -11.65 -19.89 -18.87
C PHE A 113 -11.36 -18.96 -17.69
N LEU A 114 -10.57 -17.92 -17.92
CA LEU A 114 -10.29 -16.92 -16.90
C LEU A 114 -11.56 -16.20 -16.43
N ALA A 115 -12.45 -15.84 -17.36
CA ALA A 115 -13.74 -15.24 -17.02
C ALA A 115 -14.64 -16.22 -16.24
N LEU A 116 -14.68 -17.50 -16.62
CA LEU A 116 -15.44 -18.54 -15.92
C LEU A 116 -14.91 -18.81 -14.50
N CYS A 117 -13.61 -18.64 -14.26
CA CYS A 117 -13.02 -18.77 -12.93
C CYS A 117 -13.20 -17.52 -12.06
N ALA A 118 -13.56 -16.37 -12.66
CA ALA A 118 -13.74 -15.11 -11.96
C ALA A 118 -15.20 -14.87 -11.49
N THR A 119 -16.14 -15.71 -11.93
CA THR A 119 -17.54 -15.77 -11.47
C THR A 119 -17.72 -16.77 -10.35
#